data_AF-A0ABD5CJF6-F1
#
_entry.id   AF-A0ABD5CJF6-F1
#
_cell.length_a   1.000
_cell.length_b   1.000
_cell.length_c   1.000
_cell.angle_alpha   90.00
_cell.angle_beta   90.00
_cell.angle_gamma   90.00
#
_symmetry.space_group_name_H-M   'P 1'
#
loop_
_entity.id
_entity.type
_entity.pdbx_description
1 polymer ?
#
loop_
_entity_poly.entity_id
_entity_poly.type
_entity_poly.pdbx_seq_one_letter_code
_entity_poly.pdbx_strand_id
1 'polypeptide(L)'
;MRRIDAIYDLPQFVASSLVRKISANKFRLPATDRAKYQQLPDHVIVRIEEIVREAYLEAGEDVGGDLFHEHLWQQALEGRRAMIASGELLPPTEFRRRIGVTEKRLERLLGDGSLFAVEVDGAEYIPAVLADAAHNLRRLQAICQIIVPAPPMSRLDFLVSRNGSLGERRPLDMLADDRGFEVLQPVAAAWAAEWSRTSVKVYEGVHETEPINVPPLYTAIAEIDPRRPLWARASEALHAHGYHWPLGPYPDSRRFTLFIERQTAGDAGLTPEACVQISVDGEDIRIRVVAASGTTLRTETMPAGNHRSLIDIAKRVIAYLTNATRA
;
A
#
# COMPACT_ATOMS: atom_id res chain seq x y z
N MET A 1 22.82 -16.12 19.93
CA MET A 1 23.95 -16.54 19.07
C MET A 1 24.20 -18.04 19.24
N ARG A 2 24.00 -18.83 18.16
CA ARG A 2 24.29 -20.28 18.17
C ARG A 2 25.80 -20.51 18.37
N ARG A 3 26.20 -21.52 19.14
CA ARG A 3 27.61 -21.85 19.42
C ARG A 3 28.30 -22.43 18.17
N ILE A 4 28.79 -21.55 17.30
CA ILE A 4 29.52 -21.91 16.07
C ILE A 4 30.72 -22.81 16.37
N ASP A 5 31.38 -22.58 17.51
CA ASP A 5 32.45 -23.41 18.07
C ASP A 5 32.01 -24.86 18.30
N ALA A 6 30.82 -25.07 18.89
CA ALA A 6 30.29 -26.40 19.17
C ALA A 6 29.70 -27.09 17.93
N ILE A 7 29.17 -26.32 16.97
CA ILE A 7 28.52 -26.87 15.76
C ILE A 7 29.54 -27.39 14.75
N TYR A 8 30.69 -26.73 14.63
CA TYR A 8 31.71 -27.05 13.62
C TYR A 8 33.05 -27.51 14.22
N ASP A 9 33.05 -27.86 15.51
CA ASP A 9 34.25 -28.29 16.25
C ASP A 9 35.44 -27.33 16.07
N LEU A 10 35.16 -26.04 16.24
CA LEU A 10 36.14 -24.97 16.09
C LEU A 10 36.59 -24.47 17.45
N PRO A 11 37.90 -24.20 17.66
CA PRO A 11 38.34 -23.53 18.87
C PRO A 11 37.62 -22.18 19.03
N GLN A 12 37.15 -21.89 20.24
CA GLN A 12 36.31 -20.71 20.52
C GLN A 12 36.94 -19.38 20.08
N PHE A 13 38.28 -19.27 20.14
CA PHE A 13 39.01 -18.09 19.69
C PHE A 13 38.97 -17.93 18.15
N VAL A 14 38.97 -19.04 17.40
CA VAL A 14 38.84 -19.06 15.94
C VAL A 14 37.41 -18.66 15.55
N ALA A 15 36.40 -19.25 16.20
CA ALA A 15 35.00 -18.91 15.98
C ALA A 15 34.72 -17.42 16.27
N SER A 16 35.22 -16.90 17.39
CA SER A 16 35.07 -15.47 17.74
C SER A 16 35.75 -14.54 16.74
N SER A 17 36.96 -14.90 16.27
CA SER A 17 37.69 -14.13 15.26
C SER A 17 36.96 -14.12 13.92
N LEU A 18 36.40 -15.26 13.52
CA LEU A 18 35.64 -15.43 12.29
C LEU A 18 34.36 -14.58 12.31
N VAL A 19 33.59 -14.63 13.40
CA VAL A 19 32.38 -13.80 13.60
C VAL A 19 32.71 -12.32 13.46
N ARG A 20 33.77 -11.84 14.15
CA ARG A 20 34.18 -10.43 14.13
C ARG A 20 34.58 -9.96 12.73
N LYS A 21 35.27 -10.82 11.96
CA LYS A 21 35.66 -10.49 10.57
C LYS A 21 34.46 -10.46 9.65
N ILE A 22 33.53 -11.40 9.79
CA ILE A 22 32.29 -11.47 9.00
C ILE A 22 31.42 -10.24 9.27
N SER A 23 31.18 -9.89 10.54
CA SER A 23 30.36 -8.72 10.89
C SER A 23 30.99 -7.40 10.43
N ALA A 24 32.32 -7.28 10.52
CA ALA A 24 33.05 -6.09 10.04
C ALA A 24 33.06 -5.93 8.50
N ASN A 25 32.68 -6.97 7.73
CA ASN A 25 32.76 -6.98 6.27
C ASN A 25 31.41 -7.31 5.61
N LYS A 26 30.34 -6.64 6.05
CA LYS A 26 28.97 -6.80 5.49
C LYS A 26 28.51 -8.26 5.47
N PHE A 27 28.79 -8.99 6.55
CA PHE A 27 28.37 -10.38 6.72
C PHE A 27 28.91 -11.35 5.67
N ARG A 28 30.08 -11.03 5.10
CA ARG A 28 30.86 -11.92 4.24
C ARG A 28 32.31 -11.93 4.67
N LEU A 29 32.94 -13.09 4.59
CA LEU A 29 34.37 -13.23 4.82
C LEU A 29 35.12 -12.84 3.53
N PRO A 30 35.99 -11.82 3.56
CA PRO A 30 36.77 -11.41 2.40
C PRO A 30 37.62 -12.56 1.85
N ALA A 31 37.82 -12.61 0.53
CA ALA A 31 38.62 -13.66 -0.13
C ALA A 31 40.06 -13.76 0.42
N THR A 32 40.64 -12.62 0.81
CA THR A 32 41.96 -12.54 1.44
C THR A 32 42.01 -13.18 2.83
N ASP A 33 40.90 -13.16 3.56
CA ASP A 33 40.77 -13.80 4.87
C ASP A 33 40.32 -15.26 4.77
N ARG A 34 39.59 -15.66 3.71
CA ARG A 34 39.27 -17.07 3.42
C ARG A 34 40.52 -17.94 3.35
N ALA A 35 41.63 -17.40 2.85
CA ALA A 35 42.92 -18.09 2.83
C ALA A 35 43.44 -18.48 4.23
N LYS A 36 43.03 -17.78 5.29
CA LYS A 36 43.41 -18.10 6.69
C LYS A 36 42.54 -19.19 7.31
N TYR A 37 41.42 -19.52 6.67
CA TYR A 37 40.45 -20.53 7.14
C TYR A 37 40.31 -21.68 6.13
N GLN A 38 41.33 -21.96 5.31
CA GLN A 38 41.33 -23.02 4.29
C GLN A 38 40.99 -24.42 4.81
N GLN A 39 41.11 -24.64 6.11
CA GLN A 39 40.74 -25.89 6.78
C GLN A 39 39.21 -26.09 6.85
N LEU A 40 38.44 -25.00 6.73
CA LEU A 40 36.98 -25.07 6.64
C LEU A 40 36.55 -25.17 5.19
N PRO A 41 35.71 -26.16 4.83
CA PRO A 41 35.08 -26.20 3.52
C PRO A 41 34.30 -24.90 3.22
N ASP A 42 34.28 -24.47 1.97
CA ASP A 42 33.60 -23.22 1.57
C ASP A 42 32.11 -23.20 1.97
N HIS A 43 31.42 -24.34 1.88
CA HIS A 43 30.01 -24.44 2.30
C HIS A 43 29.82 -24.24 3.81
N VAL A 44 30.82 -24.60 4.64
CA VAL A 44 30.81 -24.34 6.08
C VAL A 44 31.01 -22.86 6.35
N ILE A 45 31.92 -22.20 5.63
CA ILE A 45 32.13 -20.76 5.74
C ILE A 45 30.85 -19.99 5.37
N VAL A 46 30.19 -20.37 4.26
CA VAL A 46 28.91 -19.78 3.84
C VAL A 46 27.84 -19.97 4.93
N ARG A 47 27.76 -21.16 5.52
CA ARG A 47 26.79 -21.42 6.60
C ARG A 47 27.10 -20.62 7.87
N ILE A 48 28.37 -20.40 8.19
CA ILE A 48 28.77 -19.54 9.31
C ILE A 48 28.44 -18.06 9.01
N GLU A 49 28.68 -17.59 7.77
CA GLU A 49 28.27 -16.26 7.33
C GLU A 49 26.75 -16.04 7.50
N GLU A 50 25.93 -17.03 7.16
CA GLU A 50 24.47 -17.02 7.38
C GLU A 50 24.12 -16.97 8.87
N ILE A 51 24.71 -17.84 9.71
CA ILE A 51 24.43 -17.88 11.16
C ILE A 51 24.79 -16.55 11.83
N VAL A 52 25.92 -15.94 11.44
CA VAL A 52 26.34 -14.63 11.97
C VAL A 52 25.38 -13.55 11.52
N ARG A 53 24.94 -13.56 10.26
CA ARG A 53 23.95 -12.62 9.72
C ARG A 53 22.62 -12.72 10.47
N GLU A 54 22.06 -13.91 10.60
CA GLU A 54 20.82 -14.18 11.34
C GLU A 54 20.94 -13.67 12.79
N ALA A 55 22.04 -13.98 13.48
CA ALA A 55 22.22 -13.60 14.88
C ALA A 55 22.30 -12.08 15.09
N TYR A 56 22.89 -11.32 14.17
CA TYR A 56 22.96 -9.86 14.24
C TYR A 56 21.61 -9.20 13.91
N LEU A 57 20.85 -9.80 12.99
CA LEU A 57 19.50 -9.36 12.64
C LEU A 57 18.52 -9.59 13.78
N GLU A 58 18.57 -10.75 14.44
CA GLU A 58 17.80 -11.05 15.65
C GLU A 58 18.14 -10.09 16.82
N ALA A 59 19.39 -9.62 16.89
CA ALA A 59 19.84 -8.70 17.92
C ALA A 59 19.46 -7.22 17.65
N GLY A 60 18.88 -6.91 16.48
CA GLY A 60 18.50 -5.54 16.10
C GLY A 60 19.68 -4.60 15.84
N GLU A 61 20.87 -5.13 15.53
CA GLU A 61 22.04 -4.32 15.19
C GLU A 61 21.95 -3.76 13.76
N ASP A 62 22.73 -2.73 13.43
CA ASP A 62 22.75 -2.13 12.09
C ASP A 62 23.49 -3.04 11.09
N VAL A 63 22.73 -3.90 10.42
CA VAL A 63 23.21 -4.90 9.43
C VAL A 63 23.27 -4.29 8.01
N GLY A 64 22.90 -3.01 7.84
CA GLY A 64 22.70 -2.37 6.54
C GLY A 64 21.32 -2.70 5.93
N GLY A 65 20.67 -1.69 5.36
CA GLY A 65 19.25 -1.73 4.96
C GLY A 65 18.88 -2.91 4.05
N ASP A 66 19.65 -3.18 3.00
CA ASP A 66 19.33 -4.22 2.02
C ASP A 66 19.30 -5.64 2.61
N LEU A 67 20.25 -5.96 3.50
CA LEU A 67 20.33 -7.27 4.15
C LEU A 67 19.23 -7.47 5.19
N PHE A 68 18.89 -6.41 5.91
CA PHE A 68 17.74 -6.40 6.82
C PHE A 68 16.42 -6.59 6.07
N HIS A 69 16.25 -5.90 4.94
CA HIS A 69 15.08 -6.07 4.07
C HIS A 69 14.97 -7.48 3.50
N GLU A 70 16.07 -8.06 2.99
CA GLU A 70 16.07 -9.43 2.47
C GLU A 70 15.69 -10.45 3.55
N HIS A 71 16.22 -10.31 4.76
CA HIS A 71 15.89 -11.20 5.87
C HIS A 71 14.44 -11.08 6.33
N LEU A 72 13.92 -9.85 6.51
CA LEU A 72 12.52 -9.65 6.84
C LEU A 72 11.61 -10.23 5.76
N TRP A 73 12.02 -10.16 4.50
CA TRP A 73 11.27 -10.74 3.40
C TRP A 73 11.26 -12.27 3.44
N GLN A 74 12.40 -12.90 3.72
CA GLN A 74 12.48 -14.35 3.92
C GLN A 74 11.64 -14.80 5.12
N GLN A 75 11.74 -14.12 6.27
CA GLN A 75 10.91 -14.42 7.44
C GLN A 75 9.41 -14.31 7.12
N ALA A 76 9.00 -13.26 6.40
CA ALA A 76 7.61 -13.09 5.98
C ALA A 76 7.15 -14.23 5.05
N LEU A 77 8.01 -14.69 4.14
CA LEU A 77 7.71 -15.80 3.23
C LEU A 77 7.62 -17.15 3.96
N GLU A 78 8.55 -17.42 4.88
CA GLU A 78 8.51 -18.61 5.75
C GLU A 78 7.23 -18.64 6.59
N GLY A 79 6.83 -17.49 7.15
CA GLY A 79 5.56 -17.34 7.86
C GLY A 79 4.36 -17.72 6.99
N ARG A 80 4.31 -17.24 5.74
CA ARG A 80 3.23 -17.59 4.80
C ARG A 80 3.22 -19.07 4.44
N ARG A 81 4.40 -19.69 4.26
CA ARG A 81 4.51 -21.14 4.03
C ARG A 81 4.00 -21.94 5.24
N ALA A 82 4.29 -21.48 6.45
CA ALA A 82 3.75 -22.08 7.67
C ALA A 82 2.21 -21.99 7.73
N MET A 83 1.62 -20.85 7.31
CA MET A 83 0.16 -20.69 7.23
C MET A 83 -0.50 -21.63 6.22
N ILE A 84 0.19 -21.97 5.12
CA ILE A 84 -0.29 -23.03 4.19
C ILE A 84 -0.25 -24.38 4.90
N ALA A 85 0.86 -24.70 5.58
CA ALA A 85 1.03 -25.98 6.27
C ALA A 85 0.03 -26.16 7.43
N SER A 86 -0.34 -25.08 8.13
CA SER A 86 -1.36 -25.09 9.19
C SER A 86 -2.79 -25.11 8.65
N GLY A 87 -2.99 -24.85 7.36
CA GLY A 87 -4.30 -24.78 6.73
C GLY A 87 -5.03 -23.44 6.95
N GLU A 88 -4.33 -22.42 7.43
CA GLU A 88 -4.83 -21.03 7.52
C GLU A 88 -4.93 -20.37 6.14
N LEU A 89 -4.09 -20.78 5.19
CA LEU A 89 -4.18 -20.41 3.78
C LEU A 89 -4.53 -21.65 2.95
N LEU A 90 -5.59 -21.55 2.16
CA LEU A 90 -6.14 -22.68 1.40
C LEU A 90 -5.91 -22.50 -0.10
N PRO A 91 -5.57 -23.58 -0.84
CA PRO A 91 -5.60 -23.52 -2.29
C PRO A 91 -7.04 -23.28 -2.78
N PRO A 92 -7.25 -22.61 -3.94
CA PRO A 92 -8.57 -22.27 -4.46
C PRO A 92 -9.53 -23.47 -4.58
N THR A 93 -8.99 -24.64 -4.94
CA THR A 93 -9.75 -25.90 -5.06
C THR A 93 -10.34 -26.35 -3.72
N GLU A 94 -9.54 -26.27 -2.65
CA GLU A 94 -9.98 -26.61 -1.29
C GLU A 94 -10.99 -25.59 -0.77
N PHE A 95 -10.71 -24.30 -0.97
CA PHE A 95 -11.60 -23.23 -0.53
C PHE A 95 -12.99 -23.38 -1.15
N ARG A 96 -13.07 -23.62 -2.47
CA ARG A 96 -14.32 -23.88 -3.19
C ARG A 96 -15.11 -25.04 -2.61
N ARG A 97 -14.41 -26.13 -2.27
CA ARG A 97 -15.03 -27.32 -1.66
C ARG A 97 -15.65 -26.98 -0.31
N ARG A 98 -14.98 -26.16 0.50
CA ARG A 98 -15.47 -25.74 1.83
C ARG A 98 -16.73 -24.88 1.76
N ILE A 99 -16.76 -23.89 0.85
CA ILE A 99 -17.92 -22.98 0.74
C ILE A 99 -18.99 -23.43 -0.27
N GLY A 100 -18.74 -24.55 -0.98
CA GLY A 100 -19.69 -25.13 -1.92
C GLY A 100 -19.97 -24.27 -3.16
N VAL A 101 -18.97 -23.55 -3.69
CA VAL A 101 -19.14 -22.66 -4.87
C VAL A 101 -18.42 -23.16 -6.12
N THR A 102 -18.96 -22.78 -7.27
CA THR A 102 -18.34 -23.01 -8.58
C THR A 102 -17.13 -22.11 -8.80
N GLU A 103 -16.28 -22.47 -9.75
CA GLU A 103 -15.08 -21.69 -10.14
C GLU A 103 -15.42 -20.26 -10.53
N LYS A 104 -16.38 -20.12 -11.46
CA LYS A 104 -16.87 -18.82 -11.93
C LYS A 104 -17.40 -17.95 -10.80
N ARG A 105 -17.98 -18.56 -9.76
CA ARG A 105 -18.45 -17.81 -8.59
C ARG A 105 -17.29 -17.39 -7.70
N LEU A 106 -16.28 -18.24 -7.53
CA LEU A 106 -15.06 -17.87 -6.81
C LEU A 106 -14.34 -16.72 -7.52
N GLU A 107 -14.11 -16.83 -8.83
CA GLU A 107 -13.50 -15.77 -9.66
C GLU A 107 -14.25 -14.44 -9.51
N ARG A 108 -15.59 -14.48 -9.50
CA ARG A 108 -16.40 -13.28 -9.28
C ARG A 108 -16.18 -12.66 -7.91
N LEU A 109 -16.17 -13.49 -6.85
CA LEU A 109 -15.97 -13.01 -5.47
C LEU A 109 -14.55 -12.45 -5.26
N LEU A 110 -13.54 -13.00 -5.94
CA LEU A 110 -12.20 -12.44 -5.94
C LEU A 110 -12.15 -11.13 -6.75
N GLY A 111 -12.77 -11.12 -7.92
CA GLY A 111 -12.77 -9.97 -8.84
C GLY A 111 -13.54 -8.76 -8.33
N ASP A 112 -14.61 -8.95 -7.55
CA ASP A 112 -15.36 -7.85 -6.93
C ASP A 112 -14.86 -7.48 -5.52
N GLY A 113 -13.82 -8.15 -5.02
CA GLY A 113 -13.21 -7.89 -3.71
C GLY A 113 -14.00 -8.43 -2.51
N SER A 114 -15.05 -9.22 -2.73
CA SER A 114 -15.76 -9.93 -1.65
C SER A 114 -14.90 -10.98 -0.97
N LEU A 115 -13.87 -11.47 -1.67
CA LEU A 115 -12.79 -12.32 -1.18
C LEU A 115 -11.45 -11.76 -1.65
N PHE A 116 -10.36 -12.26 -1.09
CA PHE A 116 -9.02 -11.94 -1.56
C PHE A 116 -8.10 -13.15 -1.44
N ALA A 117 -7.07 -13.18 -2.28
CA ALA A 117 -6.02 -14.17 -2.24
C ALA A 117 -4.69 -13.54 -1.79
N VAL A 118 -3.86 -14.36 -1.16
CA VAL A 118 -2.49 -14.08 -0.76
C VAL A 118 -1.58 -14.87 -1.68
N GLU A 119 -0.62 -14.18 -2.30
CA GLU A 119 0.42 -14.84 -3.09
C GLU A 119 1.52 -15.39 -2.18
N VAL A 120 1.85 -16.67 -2.40
CA VAL A 120 2.96 -17.37 -1.76
C VAL A 120 3.69 -18.17 -2.83
N ASP A 121 4.98 -17.91 -3.03
CA ASP A 121 5.81 -18.58 -4.04
C ASP A 121 5.20 -18.57 -5.47
N GLY A 122 4.55 -17.47 -5.85
CA GLY A 122 3.90 -17.31 -7.17
C GLY A 122 2.56 -18.04 -7.34
N ALA A 123 2.03 -18.66 -6.27
CA ALA A 123 0.72 -19.28 -6.26
C ALA A 123 -0.25 -18.53 -5.33
N GLU A 124 -1.53 -18.50 -5.69
CA GLU A 124 -2.57 -17.84 -4.92
C GLU A 124 -3.21 -18.78 -3.89
N TYR A 125 -3.35 -18.29 -2.67
CA TYR A 125 -4.03 -18.98 -1.57
C TYR A 125 -5.07 -18.08 -0.92
N ILE A 126 -6.20 -18.63 -0.51
CA ILE A 126 -7.32 -17.89 0.08
C ILE A 126 -7.36 -18.14 1.59
N PRO A 127 -7.45 -17.10 2.44
CA PRO A 127 -7.52 -17.31 3.88
C PRO A 127 -8.72 -18.16 4.30
N ALA A 128 -8.47 -19.19 5.08
CA ALA A 128 -9.46 -20.16 5.54
C ALA A 128 -10.60 -19.53 6.33
N VAL A 129 -10.31 -18.43 7.05
CA VAL A 129 -11.29 -17.67 7.83
C VAL A 129 -12.43 -17.10 6.97
N LEU A 130 -12.17 -16.86 5.67
CA LEU A 130 -13.20 -16.41 4.73
C LEU A 130 -14.19 -17.52 4.33
N ALA A 131 -13.89 -18.78 4.68
CA ALA A 131 -14.75 -19.93 4.49
C ALA A 131 -15.41 -20.42 5.80
N ASP A 132 -15.17 -19.76 6.92
CA ASP A 132 -15.70 -20.20 8.21
C ASP A 132 -17.21 -19.91 8.31
N ALA A 133 -18.00 -20.98 8.42
CA ALA A 133 -19.45 -20.92 8.56
C ALA A 133 -19.91 -20.29 9.89
N ALA A 134 -19.02 -20.16 10.89
CA ALA A 134 -19.30 -19.45 12.13
C ALA A 134 -19.47 -17.94 11.91
N HIS A 135 -18.96 -17.39 10.81
CA HIS A 135 -19.09 -15.98 10.49
C HIS A 135 -20.31 -15.68 9.62
N ASN A 136 -20.87 -14.48 9.80
CA ASN A 136 -21.85 -13.96 8.85
C ASN A 136 -21.15 -13.61 7.53
N LEU A 137 -21.13 -14.56 6.59
CA LEU A 137 -20.39 -14.43 5.33
C LEU A 137 -20.81 -13.20 4.50
N ARG A 138 -22.08 -12.77 4.56
CA ARG A 138 -22.53 -11.57 3.84
C ARG A 138 -21.88 -10.31 4.41
N ARG A 139 -21.86 -10.18 5.75
CA ARG A 139 -21.19 -9.07 6.42
C ARG A 139 -19.68 -9.12 6.20
N LEU A 140 -19.08 -10.32 6.27
CA LEU A 140 -17.65 -10.50 5.98
C LEU A 140 -17.27 -10.04 4.57
N GLN A 141 -18.06 -10.43 3.56
CA GLN A 141 -17.85 -10.00 2.18
C GLN A 141 -17.97 -8.48 2.03
N ALA A 142 -18.96 -7.86 2.70
CA ALA A 142 -19.09 -6.41 2.72
C ALA A 142 -17.87 -5.70 3.35
N ILE A 143 -17.31 -6.25 4.43
CA ILE A 143 -16.06 -5.73 5.01
C ILE A 143 -14.88 -5.94 4.06
N CYS A 144 -14.75 -7.12 3.44
CA CYS A 144 -13.70 -7.40 2.46
C CYS A 144 -13.70 -6.37 1.32
N GLN A 145 -14.88 -6.01 0.82
CA GLN A 145 -15.07 -4.98 -0.21
C GLN A 145 -14.67 -3.57 0.26
N ILE A 146 -14.83 -3.27 1.55
CA ILE A 146 -14.39 -1.99 2.13
C ILE A 146 -12.87 -1.93 2.20
N ILE A 147 -12.22 -3.03 2.60
CA ILE A 147 -10.78 -3.09 2.88
C ILE A 147 -9.92 -3.43 1.65
N VAL A 148 -10.51 -3.50 0.46
CA VAL A 148 -9.80 -3.75 -0.81
C VAL A 148 -8.57 -2.87 -1.03
N PRO A 149 -8.55 -1.57 -0.67
CA PRO A 149 -7.35 -0.75 -0.90
C PRO A 149 -6.09 -1.27 -0.21
N ALA A 150 -6.22 -2.06 0.86
CA ALA A 150 -5.05 -2.61 1.57
C ALA A 150 -4.45 -3.82 0.84
N PRO A 151 -3.14 -4.11 1.02
CA PRO A 151 -2.54 -5.36 0.57
C PRO A 151 -3.22 -6.59 1.21
N PRO A 152 -3.29 -7.75 0.52
CA PRO A 152 -4.00 -8.94 1.01
C PRO A 152 -3.60 -9.40 2.41
N MET A 153 -2.31 -9.39 2.76
CA MET A 153 -1.86 -9.77 4.10
C MET A 153 -2.32 -8.77 5.17
N SER A 154 -2.34 -7.47 4.86
CA SER A 154 -2.86 -6.45 5.77
C SER A 154 -4.37 -6.60 5.99
N ARG A 155 -5.12 -7.00 4.95
CA ARG A 155 -6.56 -7.32 5.08
C ARG A 155 -6.77 -8.51 6.02
N LEU A 156 -5.96 -9.56 5.88
CA LEU A 156 -6.03 -10.72 6.75
C LEU A 156 -5.73 -10.34 8.19
N ASP A 157 -4.63 -9.63 8.43
CA ASP A 157 -4.26 -9.13 9.76
C ASP A 157 -5.37 -8.29 10.38
N PHE A 158 -5.91 -7.32 9.63
CA PHE A 158 -7.04 -6.51 10.09
C PHE A 158 -8.21 -7.37 10.58
N LEU A 159 -8.59 -8.40 9.82
CA LEU A 159 -9.73 -9.26 10.17
C LEU A 159 -9.49 -10.08 11.45
N VAL A 160 -8.29 -10.63 11.62
CA VAL A 160 -7.99 -11.61 12.69
C VAL A 160 -7.38 -10.99 13.95
N SER A 161 -6.77 -9.82 13.84
CA SER A 161 -6.08 -9.14 14.93
C SER A 161 -7.02 -8.25 15.73
N ARG A 162 -6.63 -7.97 16.98
CA ARG A 162 -7.35 -7.02 17.83
C ARG A 162 -7.11 -5.61 17.30
N ASN A 163 -8.15 -4.79 17.32
CA ASN A 163 -8.08 -3.42 16.82
C ASN A 163 -8.43 -2.41 17.92
N GLY A 164 -7.53 -1.48 18.20
CA GLY A 164 -7.71 -0.46 19.24
C GLY A 164 -8.90 0.46 18.99
N SER A 165 -9.17 0.83 17.73
CA SER A 165 -10.35 1.63 17.35
C SER A 165 -11.68 0.89 17.53
N LEU A 166 -11.62 -0.44 17.69
CA LEU A 166 -12.77 -1.30 18.00
C LEU A 166 -12.81 -1.73 19.47
N GLY A 167 -12.03 -1.08 20.34
CA GLY A 167 -11.94 -1.40 21.77
C GLY A 167 -11.33 -2.79 22.01
N GLU A 168 -10.25 -3.11 21.31
CA GLU A 168 -9.52 -4.39 21.39
C GLU A 168 -10.31 -5.62 20.91
N ARG A 169 -11.46 -5.41 20.26
CA ARG A 169 -12.21 -6.48 19.57
C ARG A 169 -11.59 -6.77 18.20
N ARG A 170 -11.75 -8.00 17.72
CA ARG A 170 -11.42 -8.37 16.35
C ARG A 170 -12.59 -8.01 15.42
N PRO A 171 -12.36 -7.52 14.20
CA PRO A 171 -13.42 -7.31 13.22
C PRO A 171 -14.32 -8.52 13.00
N LEU A 172 -13.75 -9.73 12.95
CA LEU A 172 -14.55 -10.96 12.80
C LEU A 172 -15.56 -11.19 13.92
N ASP A 173 -15.21 -10.82 15.17
CA ASP A 173 -16.10 -10.95 16.33
C ASP A 173 -17.25 -9.92 16.29
N MET A 174 -17.13 -8.86 15.49
CA MET A 174 -18.15 -7.83 15.34
C MET A 174 -19.17 -8.16 14.25
N LEU A 175 -18.94 -9.22 13.47
CA LEU A 175 -19.87 -9.65 12.41
C LEU A 175 -21.09 -10.38 12.96
N ALA A 176 -21.07 -10.80 14.22
CA ALA A 176 -22.12 -11.63 14.84
C ALA A 176 -23.46 -10.88 15.01
N ASP A 177 -23.42 -9.58 15.32
CA ASP A 177 -24.60 -8.77 15.63
C ASP A 177 -24.62 -7.45 14.83
N ASP A 178 -25.80 -6.84 14.69
CA ASP A 178 -25.97 -5.61 13.90
C ASP A 178 -25.18 -4.43 14.48
N ARG A 179 -25.18 -4.27 15.81
CA ARG A 179 -24.51 -3.16 16.48
C ARG A 179 -23.00 -3.22 16.29
N GLY A 180 -22.42 -4.42 16.39
CA GLY A 180 -21.01 -4.64 16.09
C GLY A 180 -20.70 -4.29 14.63
N PHE A 181 -21.52 -4.76 13.71
CA PHE A 181 -21.32 -4.50 12.28
C PHE A 181 -21.43 -3.02 11.92
N GLU A 182 -22.41 -2.30 12.47
CA GLU A 182 -22.61 -0.86 12.28
C GLU A 182 -21.40 -0.03 12.75
N VAL A 183 -20.74 -0.45 13.84
CA VAL A 183 -19.50 0.19 14.32
C VAL A 183 -18.31 -0.19 13.45
N LEU A 184 -18.23 -1.44 12.99
CA LEU A 184 -17.10 -1.94 12.21
C LEU A 184 -16.99 -1.25 10.85
N GLN A 185 -18.09 -1.02 10.15
CA GLN A 185 -18.08 -0.46 8.79
C GLN A 185 -17.31 0.89 8.67
N PRO A 186 -17.60 1.93 9.47
CA PRO A 186 -16.87 3.19 9.37
C PRO A 186 -15.41 3.06 9.80
N VAL A 187 -15.10 2.21 10.78
CA VAL A 187 -13.71 1.96 11.20
C VAL A 187 -12.92 1.24 10.12
N ALA A 188 -13.51 0.23 9.47
CA ALA A 188 -12.91 -0.45 8.34
C ALA A 188 -12.67 0.51 7.15
N ALA A 189 -13.61 1.42 6.90
CA ALA A 189 -13.45 2.42 5.83
C ALA A 189 -12.34 3.43 6.14
N ALA A 190 -12.24 3.89 7.39
CA ALA A 190 -11.16 4.77 7.83
C ALA A 190 -9.80 4.07 7.73
N TRP A 191 -9.70 2.84 8.25
CA TRP A 191 -8.49 2.01 8.15
C TRP A 191 -8.10 1.75 6.69
N ALA A 192 -9.06 1.46 5.82
CA ALA A 192 -8.80 1.21 4.40
C ALA A 192 -8.28 2.46 3.67
N ALA A 193 -8.71 3.66 4.08
CA ALA A 193 -8.28 4.92 3.47
C ALA A 193 -6.78 5.17 3.63
N GLU A 194 -6.15 4.65 4.70
CA GLU A 194 -4.69 4.77 4.94
C GLU A 194 -3.85 4.09 3.84
N TRP A 195 -4.43 3.11 3.14
CA TRP A 195 -3.75 2.33 2.10
C TRP A 195 -3.88 2.93 0.70
N SER A 196 -4.51 4.11 0.57
CA SER A 196 -4.70 4.77 -0.71
C SER A 196 -4.56 6.28 -0.58
N ARG A 197 -3.80 6.88 -1.50
CA ARG A 197 -3.60 8.33 -1.56
C ARG A 197 -4.15 8.87 -2.86
N THR A 198 -4.79 10.03 -2.77
CA THR A 198 -5.11 10.87 -3.93
C THR A 198 -4.19 12.06 -3.91
N SER A 199 -3.45 12.29 -5.00
CA SER A 199 -2.63 13.48 -5.21
C SER A 199 -3.27 14.38 -6.25
N VAL A 200 -3.20 15.69 -6.01
CA VAL A 200 -3.55 16.73 -6.97
C VAL A 200 -2.32 17.59 -7.19
N LYS A 201 -1.73 17.50 -8.38
CA LYS A 201 -0.57 18.30 -8.79
C LYS A 201 -1.01 19.41 -9.72
N VAL A 202 -0.44 20.60 -9.57
CA VAL A 202 -0.77 21.80 -10.33
C VAL A 202 0.46 22.26 -11.10
N TYR A 203 0.31 22.45 -12.39
CA TYR A 203 1.37 22.91 -13.29
C TYR A 203 0.96 24.19 -13.99
N GLU A 204 1.91 25.10 -14.18
CA GLU A 204 1.70 26.27 -15.03
C GLU A 204 1.47 25.86 -16.48
N GLY A 205 0.51 26.48 -17.15
CA GLY A 205 0.19 26.24 -18.55
C GLY A 205 -0.90 25.18 -18.78
N VAL A 206 -1.14 24.88 -20.06
CA VAL A 206 -2.16 23.93 -20.51
C VAL A 206 -1.45 22.66 -20.99
N HIS A 207 -1.62 21.58 -20.25
CA HIS A 207 -0.94 20.29 -20.49
C HIS A 207 -1.96 19.19 -20.73
N GLU A 208 -1.68 18.28 -21.66
CA GLU A 208 -2.49 17.07 -21.85
C GLU A 208 -1.93 15.87 -21.08
N THR A 209 -0.62 15.88 -20.80
CA THR A 209 0.11 14.87 -20.04
C THR A 209 0.98 15.52 -18.99
N GLU A 210 1.25 14.82 -17.88
CA GLU A 210 2.07 15.36 -16.80
C GLU A 210 3.48 15.71 -17.29
N PRO A 211 3.98 16.93 -17.03
CA PRO A 211 5.35 17.32 -17.38
C PRO A 211 6.41 16.52 -16.58
N ILE A 212 7.39 15.94 -17.29
CA ILE A 212 8.38 15.03 -16.68
C ILE A 212 9.53 15.77 -15.95
N ASN A 213 9.92 16.95 -16.43
CA ASN A 213 11.11 17.68 -15.94
C ASN A 213 10.79 19.07 -15.41
N VAL A 214 9.55 19.30 -15.01
CA VAL A 214 9.09 20.56 -14.44
C VAL A 214 8.51 20.23 -13.06
N PRO A 215 8.93 20.89 -11.98
CA PRO A 215 8.28 20.69 -10.69
C PRO A 215 6.86 21.29 -10.72
N PRO A 216 5.89 20.64 -10.05
CA PRO A 216 4.55 21.23 -9.91
C PRO A 216 4.63 22.54 -9.12
N LEU A 217 3.79 23.50 -9.49
CA LEU A 217 3.55 24.73 -8.71
C LEU A 217 2.96 24.43 -7.33
N TYR A 218 2.20 23.34 -7.25
CA TYR A 218 1.54 22.91 -6.02
C TYR A 218 1.20 21.43 -6.12
N THR A 219 1.35 20.70 -5.04
CA THR A 219 0.91 19.33 -4.86
C THR A 219 0.14 19.28 -3.55
N ALA A 220 -1.04 18.67 -3.56
CA ALA A 220 -1.76 18.32 -2.36
C ALA A 220 -2.08 16.82 -2.35
N ILE A 221 -1.93 16.19 -1.19
CA ILE A 221 -2.12 14.75 -1.03
C ILE A 221 -3.04 14.51 0.16
N ALA A 222 -3.93 13.54 0.03
CA ALA A 222 -4.70 13.03 1.15
C ALA A 222 -4.86 11.50 1.05
N GLU A 223 -4.87 10.85 2.21
CA GLU A 223 -5.20 9.43 2.37
C GLU A 223 -6.71 9.28 2.31
N ILE A 224 -7.21 8.72 1.20
CA ILE A 224 -8.64 8.69 0.90
C ILE A 224 -8.98 7.36 0.21
N ASP A 225 -10.08 6.76 0.68
CA ASP A 225 -10.69 5.58 0.07
C ASP A 225 -10.94 5.81 -1.43
N PRO A 226 -10.30 5.04 -2.33
CA PRO A 226 -10.33 5.25 -3.76
C PRO A 226 -11.71 4.99 -4.38
N ARG A 227 -12.61 4.33 -3.65
CA ARG A 227 -13.99 4.07 -4.08
C ARG A 227 -14.87 5.30 -3.98
N ARG A 228 -14.43 6.35 -3.27
CA ARG A 228 -15.13 7.64 -3.24
C ARG A 228 -15.03 8.31 -4.63
N PRO A 229 -16.06 9.08 -5.04
CA PRO A 229 -16.04 9.77 -6.33
C PRO A 229 -14.79 10.62 -6.51
N LEU A 230 -14.19 10.56 -7.71
CA LEU A 230 -12.92 11.21 -8.04
C LEU A 230 -12.87 12.68 -7.59
N TRP A 231 -13.87 13.48 -7.95
CA TRP A 231 -13.90 14.91 -7.62
C TRP A 231 -14.04 15.18 -6.12
N ALA A 232 -14.74 14.31 -5.39
CA ALA A 232 -14.81 14.40 -3.93
C ALA A 232 -13.43 14.15 -3.30
N ARG A 233 -12.68 13.16 -3.82
CA ARG A 233 -11.30 12.87 -3.36
C ARG A 233 -10.34 14.01 -3.67
N ALA A 234 -10.37 14.51 -4.92
CA ALA A 234 -9.55 15.64 -5.33
C ALA A 234 -9.88 16.91 -4.51
N SER A 235 -11.17 17.14 -4.23
CA SER A 235 -11.61 18.26 -3.40
C SER A 235 -11.02 18.13 -2.00
N GLU A 236 -11.14 16.96 -1.38
CA GLU A 236 -10.60 16.72 -0.05
C GLU A 236 -9.07 16.85 -0.01
N ALA A 237 -8.34 16.34 -1.00
CA ALA A 237 -6.90 16.54 -1.10
C ALA A 237 -6.51 18.03 -1.12
N LEU A 238 -7.20 18.86 -1.91
CA LEU A 238 -6.92 20.30 -1.97
C LEU A 238 -7.29 21.06 -0.69
N HIS A 239 -8.26 20.57 0.10
CA HIS A 239 -8.74 21.24 1.32
C HIS A 239 -8.13 20.67 2.60
N ALA A 240 -7.60 19.44 2.56
CA ALA A 240 -6.87 18.85 3.66
C ALA A 240 -5.54 19.60 3.83
N HIS A 241 -5.45 20.41 4.88
CA HIS A 241 -4.29 21.25 5.16
C HIS A 241 -3.01 20.48 5.57
N GLY A 242 -2.99 19.15 5.40
CA GLY A 242 -1.95 18.27 5.97
C GLY A 242 -0.72 18.06 5.09
N TYR A 243 -0.91 17.76 3.80
CA TYR A 243 0.20 17.40 2.90
C TYR A 243 0.16 18.24 1.63
N HIS A 244 0.67 19.46 1.71
CA HIS A 244 0.85 20.29 0.53
C HIS A 244 2.28 20.82 0.37
N TRP A 245 2.72 20.97 -0.88
CA TRP A 245 4.05 21.47 -1.22
C TRP A 245 4.15 21.91 -2.69
N PRO A 246 4.95 22.93 -3.06
CA PRO A 246 5.64 23.86 -2.19
C PRO A 246 4.68 24.71 -1.36
N LEU A 247 5.15 25.23 -0.22
CA LEU A 247 4.43 26.28 0.49
C LEU A 247 4.52 27.57 -0.31
N GLY A 248 3.43 28.34 -0.34
CA GLY A 248 3.36 29.60 -1.09
C GLY A 248 4.40 30.65 -0.65
N PRO A 249 4.44 31.80 -1.32
CA PRO A 249 3.43 32.31 -2.26
C PRO A 249 3.49 31.63 -3.64
N TYR A 250 2.33 31.44 -4.25
CA TYR A 250 2.18 30.87 -5.59
C TYR A 250 2.14 31.98 -6.65
N PRO A 251 2.63 31.73 -7.88
CA PRO A 251 2.51 32.70 -8.96
C PRO A 251 1.03 33.00 -9.31
N ASP A 252 0.75 34.22 -9.76
CA ASP A 252 -0.56 34.58 -10.34
C ASP A 252 -0.66 34.05 -11.77
N SER A 253 -0.72 32.72 -11.89
CA SER A 253 -0.86 32.06 -13.18
C SER A 253 -2.35 31.91 -13.53
N ARG A 254 -2.73 32.47 -14.68
CA ARG A 254 -4.11 32.45 -15.20
C ARG A 254 -4.41 31.25 -16.07
N ARG A 255 -3.39 30.45 -16.39
CA ARG A 255 -3.52 29.22 -17.16
C ARG A 255 -2.71 28.14 -16.48
N PHE A 256 -3.37 27.10 -16.01
CA PHE A 256 -2.72 26.01 -15.29
C PHE A 256 -3.49 24.71 -15.47
N THR A 257 -2.84 23.59 -15.18
CA THR A 257 -3.39 22.25 -15.33
C THR A 257 -3.29 21.49 -14.02
N LEU A 258 -4.36 20.79 -13.64
CA LEU A 258 -4.41 19.88 -12.52
C LEU A 258 -4.24 18.44 -13.02
N PHE A 259 -3.34 17.67 -12.43
CA PHE A 259 -3.27 16.22 -12.58
C PHE A 259 -3.73 15.57 -11.28
N ILE A 260 -4.72 14.68 -11.38
CA ILE A 260 -5.24 13.90 -10.27
C ILE A 260 -4.79 12.46 -10.46
N GLU A 261 -4.13 11.92 -9.45
CA GLU A 261 -3.59 10.57 -9.48
C GLU A 261 -3.98 9.83 -8.19
N ARG A 262 -4.03 8.50 -8.32
CA ARG A 262 -4.21 7.58 -7.20
C ARG A 262 -2.95 6.76 -7.00
N GLN A 263 -2.55 6.60 -5.75
CA GLN A 263 -1.56 5.62 -5.34
C GLN A 263 -2.19 4.66 -4.35
N THR A 264 -2.18 3.36 -4.64
CA THR A 264 -2.59 2.34 -3.68
C THR A 264 -1.35 1.62 -3.18
N ALA A 265 -1.31 1.29 -1.88
CA ALA A 265 -0.18 0.61 -1.29
C ALA A 265 0.04 -0.76 -1.94
N GLY A 266 1.27 -1.03 -2.37
CA GLY A 266 1.63 -2.25 -3.10
C GLY A 266 1.59 -2.11 -4.62
N ASP A 267 0.98 -1.05 -5.17
CA ASP A 267 1.05 -0.78 -6.60
C ASP A 267 2.43 -0.23 -6.97
N ALA A 268 2.94 -0.65 -8.14
CA ALA A 268 4.26 -0.26 -8.64
C ALA A 268 4.35 1.21 -9.09
N GLY A 269 3.23 1.95 -9.14
CA GLY A 269 3.22 3.32 -9.62
C GLY A 269 1.93 4.09 -9.34
N LEU A 270 1.96 5.38 -9.71
CA LEU A 270 0.80 6.26 -9.67
C LEU A 270 -0.15 5.89 -10.82
N THR A 271 -1.44 5.78 -10.53
CA THR A 271 -2.50 5.62 -11.54
C THR A 271 -3.03 7.01 -11.88
N PRO A 272 -2.83 7.53 -13.11
CA PRO A 272 -3.46 8.77 -13.54
C PRO A 272 -4.97 8.59 -13.63
N GLU A 273 -5.73 9.52 -13.03
CA GLU A 273 -7.19 9.44 -12.99
C GLU A 273 -7.89 10.60 -13.69
N ALA A 274 -7.30 11.81 -13.70
CA ALA A 274 -7.81 12.95 -14.45
C ALA A 274 -6.76 14.03 -14.73
N CYS A 275 -6.97 14.76 -15.83
CA CYS A 275 -6.30 16.02 -16.16
C CYS A 275 -7.37 17.13 -16.32
N VAL A 276 -7.18 18.27 -15.66
CA VAL A 276 -8.10 19.41 -15.72
C VAL A 276 -7.34 20.66 -16.10
N GLN A 277 -7.56 21.14 -17.31
CA GLN A 277 -7.00 22.37 -17.83
C GLN A 277 -7.90 23.54 -17.43
N ILE A 278 -7.31 24.57 -16.82
CA ILE A 278 -8.01 25.74 -16.30
C ILE A 278 -7.41 26.99 -16.96
N SER A 279 -8.28 27.83 -17.51
CA SER A 279 -7.91 29.13 -18.08
C SER A 279 -8.86 30.20 -17.57
N VAL A 280 -8.31 31.30 -17.06
CA VAL A 280 -9.06 32.42 -16.50
C VAL A 280 -8.98 33.57 -17.49
N ASP A 281 -10.11 33.91 -18.11
CA ASP A 281 -10.23 35.00 -19.08
C ASP A 281 -11.21 36.05 -18.56
N GLY A 282 -10.67 37.11 -17.95
CA GLY A 282 -11.49 38.15 -17.33
C GLY A 282 -12.29 37.61 -16.15
N GLU A 283 -13.62 37.65 -16.26
CA GLU A 283 -14.55 37.18 -15.23
C GLU A 283 -14.96 35.72 -15.40
N ASP A 284 -14.45 35.01 -16.41
CA ASP A 284 -14.81 33.62 -16.69
C ASP A 284 -13.63 32.67 -16.49
N ILE A 285 -13.93 31.49 -15.93
CA ILE A 285 -13.03 30.34 -15.84
C ILE A 285 -13.51 29.32 -16.85
N ARG A 286 -12.66 29.02 -17.84
CA ARG A 286 -12.82 27.89 -18.75
C ARG A 286 -12.15 26.65 -18.17
N ILE A 287 -12.89 25.55 -18.13
CA ILE A 287 -12.48 24.26 -17.59
C ILE A 287 -12.55 23.24 -18.73
N ARG A 288 -11.45 22.53 -18.99
CA ARG A 288 -11.42 21.39 -19.92
C ARG A 288 -10.91 20.16 -19.18
N VAL A 289 -11.75 19.14 -19.08
CA VAL A 289 -11.39 17.86 -18.46
C VAL A 289 -10.91 16.90 -19.54
N VAL A 290 -9.66 16.48 -19.44
CA VAL A 290 -8.98 15.52 -20.33
C VAL A 290 -8.69 14.27 -19.53
N ALA A 291 -9.06 13.10 -20.06
CA ALA A 291 -8.72 11.79 -19.49
C ALA A 291 -9.20 11.56 -18.04
N ALA A 292 -10.50 11.71 -17.78
CA ALA A 292 -11.10 10.92 -16.70
C ALA A 292 -11.37 9.52 -17.25
N SER A 293 -10.94 8.46 -16.55
CA SER A 293 -11.23 7.07 -16.95
C SER A 293 -12.72 6.90 -17.29
N GLY A 294 -13.03 6.74 -18.59
CA GLY A 294 -14.39 6.56 -19.10
C GLY A 294 -15.17 7.81 -19.50
N THR A 295 -14.63 9.03 -19.41
CA THR A 295 -15.37 10.27 -19.71
C THR A 295 -14.90 10.92 -21.01
N THR A 296 -15.85 11.28 -21.88
CA THR A 296 -15.62 12.14 -23.06
C THR A 296 -15.10 13.50 -22.64
N LEU A 297 -14.26 14.10 -23.51
CA LEU A 297 -13.73 15.44 -23.32
C LEU A 297 -14.88 16.43 -23.06
N ARG A 298 -14.86 17.07 -21.89
CA ARG A 298 -15.90 18.00 -21.45
C ARG A 298 -15.29 19.38 -21.27
N THR A 299 -15.96 20.38 -21.83
CA THR A 299 -15.60 21.79 -21.66
C THR A 299 -16.75 22.51 -20.98
N GLU A 300 -16.43 23.26 -19.94
CA GLU A 300 -17.39 24.00 -19.12
C GLU A 300 -16.85 25.39 -18.81
N THR A 301 -17.75 26.31 -18.52
CA THR A 301 -17.40 27.68 -18.12
C THR A 301 -18.10 28.00 -16.80
N MET A 302 -17.40 28.68 -15.89
CA MET A 302 -17.98 29.17 -14.64
C MET A 302 -17.46 30.56 -14.29
N PRO A 303 -18.20 31.38 -13.52
CA PRO A 303 -17.74 32.73 -13.17
C PRO A 303 -16.55 32.69 -12.20
N ALA A 304 -15.51 33.48 -12.47
CA ALA A 304 -14.28 33.59 -11.68
C ALA A 304 -14.48 34.15 -10.27
N GLY A 305 -15.43 35.06 -10.10
CA GLY A 305 -15.72 35.72 -8.81
C GLY A 305 -14.51 36.47 -8.22
N ASN A 306 -14.51 36.71 -6.91
CA ASN A 306 -13.48 37.51 -6.22
C ASN A 306 -12.18 36.77 -5.89
N HIS A 307 -12.03 35.51 -6.29
CA HIS A 307 -10.92 34.66 -5.87
C HIS A 307 -9.72 34.91 -6.78
N ARG A 308 -8.58 35.27 -6.18
CA ARG A 308 -7.41 35.74 -6.96
C ARG A 308 -6.27 34.75 -7.00
N SER A 309 -6.18 33.80 -6.08
CA SER A 309 -5.06 32.86 -6.04
C SER A 309 -5.32 31.62 -6.89
N LEU A 310 -4.25 31.11 -7.50
CA LEU A 310 -4.24 29.86 -8.27
C LEU A 310 -4.90 28.70 -7.51
N ILE A 311 -4.63 28.58 -6.20
CA ILE A 311 -5.17 27.50 -5.35
C ILE A 311 -6.66 27.68 -5.08
N ASP A 312 -7.13 28.92 -4.85
CA ASP A 312 -8.55 29.18 -4.63
C ASP A 312 -9.36 28.86 -5.89
N ILE A 313 -8.82 29.18 -7.06
CA ILE A 313 -9.42 28.84 -8.35
C ILE A 313 -9.45 27.32 -8.53
N ALA A 314 -8.35 26.61 -8.25
CA ALA A 314 -8.29 25.15 -8.32
C ALA A 314 -9.33 24.48 -7.41
N LYS A 315 -9.40 24.90 -6.14
CA LYS A 315 -10.40 24.43 -5.16
C LYS A 315 -11.83 24.61 -5.66
N ARG A 316 -12.13 25.79 -6.21
CA ARG A 316 -13.46 26.12 -6.71
C ARG A 316 -13.84 25.30 -7.95
N VAL A 317 -12.91 25.11 -8.89
CA VAL A 317 -13.13 24.27 -10.07
C VAL A 317 -13.44 22.83 -9.66
N ILE A 318 -12.67 22.25 -8.74
CA ILE A 318 -12.92 20.88 -8.27
C ILE A 318 -14.24 20.77 -7.50
N ALA A 319 -14.60 21.78 -6.69
CA ALA A 319 -15.90 21.83 -6.02
C ALA A 319 -17.07 21.91 -7.02
N TYR A 320 -16.91 22.69 -8.10
CA TYR A 320 -17.87 22.77 -9.19
C TYR A 320 -18.06 21.41 -9.88
N LEU A 321 -16.96 20.73 -10.25
CA LEU A 321 -17.00 19.40 -10.86
C LEU A 321 -17.65 18.36 -9.95
N THR A 322 -17.44 18.47 -8.63
CA THR A 322 -18.08 17.59 -7.63
C THR A 322 -19.61 17.73 -7.66
N ASN A 323 -20.11 18.96 -7.72
CA ASN A 323 -21.55 19.23 -7.76
C ASN A 323 -22.17 18.88 -9.11
N ALA A 324 -21.46 19.10 -10.22
CA ALA A 324 -21.92 18.79 -11.57
C ALA A 324 -22.11 17.27 -11.80
N THR A 325 -21.39 16.42 -11.06
CA THR A 325 -21.61 14.96 -11.08
C THR A 325 -22.78 14.47 -10.20
N ARG A 326 -23.35 15.33 -9.35
CA ARG A 326 -24.49 14.98 -8.48
C ARG A 326 -25.85 15.33 -9.10
N ALA A 327 -25.85 16.17 -10.14
CA ALA A 327 -27.03 16.59 -10.90
C ALA A 327 -27.26 15.65 -12.09
#